data_AF-A0A7V9AG42-F1
#
_entry.id   AF-A0A7V9AG42-F1
#
_cell.length_a   1.000
_cell.length_b   1.000
_cell.length_c   1.000
_cell.angle_alpha   90.00
_cell.angle_beta   90.00
_cell.angle_gamma   90.00
#
_symmetry.space_group_name_H-M   'P 1'
#
loop_
_entity.id
_entity.type
_entity.pdbx_description
1 polymer ?
#
loop_
_entity_poly.entity_id
_entity_poly.type
_entity_poly.pdbx_seq_one_letter_code
_entity_poly.pdbx_strand_id
1 'polypeptide(L)' 'MDAAPPELIREKLTKKAITADHPTWCPGCGDFAVLASYYKVLEKRQLDHEKIVTLAGIGCSSRFPYFVNGYGAHF' A
#
# COMPACT_ATOMS: atom_id res chain seq x y z
N MET A 1 20.82 17.92 -11.49
CA MET A 1 21.55 16.90 -10.72
C MET A 1 20.94 16.93 -9.34
N ASP A 2 19.78 16.30 -9.18
CA ASP A 2 19.04 16.30 -7.93
C ASP A 2 19.85 15.52 -6.89
N ALA A 3 20.45 16.24 -5.95
CA ALA A 3 21.04 15.63 -4.79
C ALA A 3 19.94 14.85 -4.07
N ALA A 4 20.13 13.54 -3.92
CA ALA A 4 19.27 12.74 -3.07
C ALA A 4 19.27 13.40 -1.67
N PRO A 5 18.09 13.61 -1.06
CA PRO A 5 18.02 14.16 0.29
C PRO A 5 18.85 13.27 1.25
N PRO A 6 19.42 13.85 2.32
CA PRO A 6 20.23 13.11 3.27
C PRO A 6 19.47 11.87 3.73
N GLU A 7 20.19 10.74 3.81
CA GLU A 7 19.64 9.43 4.16
C GLU A 7 19.06 9.50 5.58
N LEU A 8 17.77 9.83 5.67
CA LEU A 8 17.00 9.75 6.89
C LEU A 8 17.00 8.27 7.30
N ILE A 9 17.37 7.98 8.55
CA ILE A 9 17.20 6.65 9.12
C ILE A 9 15.70 6.38 9.15
N ARG A 10 15.19 5.64 8.15
CA ARG A 10 13.79 5.27 8.01
C ARG A 10 13.58 3.90 8.63
N GLU A 11 12.50 3.76 9.39
CA GLU A 11 12.10 2.45 9.88
C GLU A 11 11.81 1.51 8.72
N LYS A 12 12.12 0.22 8.92
CA LYS A 12 11.80 -0.80 7.92
C LYS A 12 10.31 -0.82 7.64
N LEU A 13 9.99 -0.95 6.37
CA LEU A 13 8.62 -1.08 5.92
C LEU A 13 8.08 -2.45 6.35
N THR A 14 7.13 -2.45 7.28
CA THR A 14 6.43 -3.64 7.77
C THR A 14 4.98 -3.62 7.30
N LYS A 15 4.30 -4.77 7.30
CA LYS A 15 2.87 -4.86 7.00
C LYS A 15 2.06 -3.90 7.86
N LYS A 16 2.42 -3.78 9.15
CA LYS A 16 1.77 -2.84 10.07
C LYS A 16 1.96 -1.38 9.63
N ALA A 17 3.16 -1.01 9.17
CA ALA A 17 3.43 0.35 8.69
C ALA A 17 2.70 0.67 7.36
N ILE A 18 2.55 -0.33 6.48
CA ILE A 18 1.87 -0.20 5.17
C ILE A 18 0.34 -0.26 5.29
N THR A 19 -0.21 -0.85 6.36
CA THR A 19 -1.67 -0.96 6.50
C THR A 19 -2.26 0.37 6.94
N ALA A 20 -3.28 0.86 6.23
CA ALA A 20 -3.99 2.10 6.57
C ALA A 20 -5.35 1.81 7.23
N ASP A 21 -6.41 1.64 6.44
CA ASP A 21 -7.77 1.38 6.93
C ASP A 21 -8.15 -0.11 6.90
N HIS A 22 -9.25 -0.46 7.56
CA HIS A 22 -9.79 -1.82 7.60
C HIS A 22 -10.58 -2.17 6.32
N PRO A 23 -10.26 -3.30 5.66
CA PRO A 23 -11.03 -3.73 4.49
C PRO A 23 -12.47 -4.08 4.82
N THR A 24 -13.40 -3.58 4.01
CA THR A 24 -14.86 -3.75 4.20
C THR A 24 -15.45 -4.81 3.27
N TRP A 25 -14.63 -5.73 2.78
CA TRP A 25 -15.10 -6.81 1.91
C TRP A 25 -15.80 -7.90 2.71
N CYS A 26 -16.70 -8.62 2.02
CA CYS A 26 -17.41 -9.75 2.62
C CYS A 26 -16.44 -10.83 3.13
N PRO A 27 -16.77 -11.54 4.22
CA PRO A 27 -16.00 -12.69 4.67
C PRO A 27 -15.80 -13.71 3.53
N GLY A 28 -14.56 -14.13 3.30
CA GLY A 28 -14.21 -15.05 2.21
C GLY A 28 -13.95 -14.39 0.85
N CYS A 29 -14.00 -13.05 0.74
CA CYS A 29 -13.67 -12.35 -0.50
C CYS A 29 -12.21 -12.61 -0.94
N GLY A 30 -12.00 -12.86 -2.23
CA GLY A 30 -10.66 -13.09 -2.81
C GLY A 30 -9.74 -11.87 -2.76
N ASP A 31 -10.30 -10.66 -2.69
CA ASP A 31 -9.52 -9.41 -2.65
C ASP A 31 -8.62 -9.33 -1.39
N PHE A 32 -8.99 -10.00 -0.30
CA PHE A 32 -8.12 -10.15 0.87
C PHE A 32 -6.79 -10.84 0.55
N ALA A 33 -6.81 -11.88 -0.30
CA ALA A 33 -5.62 -12.61 -0.71
C ALA A 33 -4.73 -11.76 -1.62
N VAL A 34 -5.34 -10.97 -2.50
CA VAL A 34 -4.62 -10.03 -3.38
C VAL A 34 -3.98 -8.93 -2.53
N LEU A 35 -4.69 -8.34 -1.56
CA LEU A 35 -4.17 -7.29 -0.68
C LEU A 35 -3.02 -7.81 0.19
N ALA A 36 -3.15 -9.02 0.75
CA ALA A 36 -2.09 -9.66 1.52
C ALA A 36 -0.83 -9.91 0.68
N SER A 37 -0.99 -10.29 -0.59
CA SER A 37 0.12 -10.48 -1.52
C SER A 37 0.78 -9.15 -1.89
N TYR A 38 -0.02 -8.10 -2.08
CA TYR A 38 0.47 -6.75 -2.33
C TYR A 38 1.34 -6.22 -1.18
N TYR A 39 0.89 -6.36 0.08
CA TYR A 39 1.71 -5.99 1.25
C TYR A 39 3.05 -6.74 1.29
N LYS A 40 3.06 -8.06 1.02
CA LYS A 40 4.30 -8.85 0.98
C LYS A 40 5.28 -8.33 -0.06
N VAL A 41 4.80 -7.89 -1.22
CA VAL A 41 5.66 -7.30 -2.26
C VAL A 41 6.25 -5.98 -1.76
N LEU A 42 5.44 -5.11 -1.16
CA LEU A 42 5.92 -3.83 -0.62
C LEU A 42 6.95 -4.03 0.50
N GLU A 43 6.67 -4.92 1.46
CA GLU A 43 7.64 -5.29 2.51
C GLU A 43 8.94 -5.85 1.89
N LYS A 44 8.87 -6.69 0.86
CA LYS A 44 10.08 -7.21 0.21
C LYS A 44 10.90 -6.12 -0.48
N ARG A 45 10.23 -5.09 -1.03
CA ARG A 45 10.87 -4.02 -1.79
C ARG A 45 11.38 -2.88 -0.92
N GLN A 46 10.90 -2.75 0.32
CA GLN A 46 11.32 -1.68 1.26
C GLN A 46 11.26 -0.29 0.60
N LEU A 47 10.16 -0.01 -0.10
CA LEU A 47 9.94 1.29 -0.70
C LEU A 47 9.45 2.28 0.36
N ASP A 48 9.93 3.51 0.28
CA ASP A 48 9.38 4.58 1.09
C ASP A 48 7.91 4.85 0.71
N HIS A 49 7.08 5.30 1.66
CA HIS A 49 5.64 5.49 1.42
C HIS A 49 5.38 6.49 0.29
N GLU A 50 6.22 7.54 0.18
CA GLU A 50 6.11 8.55 -0.88
C GLU A 50 6.43 8.00 -2.28
N LYS A 51 6.99 6.79 -2.37
CA LYS A 51 7.30 6.10 -3.62
C LYS A 51 6.25 5.05 -4.00
N ILE A 52 5.16 4.94 -3.22
CA ILE A 52 4.07 4.00 -3.45
C ILE A 52 2.85 4.78 -3.91
N VAL A 53 2.34 4.45 -5.10
CA VAL A 53 1.07 4.98 -5.64
C VAL A 53 0.14 3.81 -5.97
N THR A 54 -1.06 3.80 -5.37
CA THR A 54 -2.11 2.80 -5.66
C THR A 54 -3.27 3.47 -6.38
N LEU A 55 -3.54 3.05 -7.62
CA LEU A 55 -4.63 3.58 -8.45
C LEU A 55 -5.71 2.53 -8.64
N ALA A 56 -6.98 2.90 -8.51
CA ALA A 56 -8.10 2.00 -8.73
C ALA A 56 -9.32 2.70 -9.37
N GLY A 57 -10.12 1.95 -10.14
CA GLY A 57 -11.37 2.42 -10.77
C GLY A 57 -12.58 2.24 -9.84
N ILE A 58 -13.72 1.76 -10.34
CA ILE A 58 -14.92 1.51 -9.51
C ILE A 58 -15.14 0.01 -9.25
N GLY A 59 -15.41 -0.35 -7.98
CA GLY A 59 -15.76 -1.71 -7.58
C GLY A 59 -15.40 -2.02 -6.13
N CYS A 60 -15.72 -3.24 -5.67
CA CYS A 60 -15.29 -3.71 -4.36
C CYS A 60 -13.76 -3.73 -4.27
N SER A 61 -13.10 -4.36 -5.24
CA SER A 61 -11.64 -4.41 -5.35
C SER A 61 -11.01 -3.01 -5.40
N SER A 62 -11.72 -2.02 -5.93
CA SER A 62 -11.17 -0.68 -6.06
C SER A 62 -10.98 0.08 -4.76
N ARG A 63 -11.42 -0.46 -3.63
CA ARG A 63 -11.13 0.12 -2.32
C ARG A 63 -9.66 -0.04 -1.89
N PHE A 64 -8.85 -0.79 -2.65
CA PHE A 64 -7.42 -1.02 -2.40
C PHE A 64 -6.62 0.21 -1.95
N PRO A 65 -6.71 1.38 -2.63
CA PRO A 65 -5.94 2.56 -2.25
C PRO A 65 -6.20 3.03 -0.80
N TYR A 66 -7.38 2.77 -0.24
CA TYR A 66 -7.70 3.15 1.15
C TYR A 66 -7.03 2.25 2.19
N PHE A 67 -6.61 1.04 1.81
CA PHE A 67 -6.00 0.08 2.74
C PHE A 67 -4.47 0.15 2.75
N VAL A 68 -3.88 0.96 1.87
CA VAL A 68 -2.44 1.07 1.69
C VAL A 68 -1.99 2.46 2.12
N ASN A 69 -1.03 2.50 3.05
CA ASN A 69 -0.37 3.72 3.48
C ASN A 69 0.64 4.16 2.41
N GLY A 70 0.21 5.07 1.55
CA GLY A 70 0.96 5.63 0.44
C GLY A 70 0.09 6.63 -0.30
N TYR A 71 0.54 7.09 -1.46
CA TYR A 71 -0.32 7.89 -2.33
C TYR A 71 -1.37 7.00 -3.00
N GLY A 72 -2.56 7.55 -3.21
CA GLY A 72 -3.63 6.82 -3.86
C GLY A 72 -4.60 7.73 -4.60
N ALA A 73 -5.19 7.19 -5.67
CA ALA A 73 -6.35 7.77 -6.31
C ALA A 73 -7.37 6.68 -6.60
N HIS A 74 -8.64 7.06 -6.47
CA HIS A 74 -9.79 6.20 -6.69
C HIS A 74 -10.74 6.97 -7.60
N PHE A 75 -11.03 6.41 -8.77
CA PHE A 75 -11.86 7.00 -9.82
C PHE A 75 -13.25 6.42 -9.80
#